data_AF-A0A5E4J1L8-F1
#
_entry.id   AF-A0A5E4J1L8-F1
#
_cell.length_a   1.000
_cell.length_b   1.000
_cell.length_c   1.000
_cell.angle_alpha   90.00
_cell.angle_beta   90.00
_cell.angle_gamma   90.00
#
_symmetry.space_group_name_H-M   'P 1'
#
loop_
_entity.id
_entity.type
_entity.pdbx_description
1 polymer ?
#
loop_
_entity_poly.entity_id
_entity_poly.type
_entity_poly.pdbx_seq_one_letter_code
_entity_poly.pdbx_strand_id
1 'polypeptide(L)'
;MKVPKTTNAVVSIEVPIQTNQWIIHGLHKGVAPMDYAHLDETLVCYSMFLSAQDNLEGNPIIASKNKVSSVCCRAFPNSFLISTVCQKTLTSCRKCASIVLKSMKPSSIFSIYSELCKRLDVKADRDYFNFAVNEINKKLSSVDVLFLGQMSATQEKVNEIAEVINGKLVITQVSDKGKKREPIKSDVKISDVLTEIDTSPMMSFLLKQFIISKLKGMKVMVTNGKLYFQKERNKKVASLAKDALIERFTNKLGKTSIMDILLYHALSKCIIPHSLVKTTLEVSKIKSDFKKHLSL
;
A
#
# COMPACT_ATOMS: atom_id res chain seq x y z
N MET A 1 12.29 -28.53 -6.23
CA MET A 1 12.01 -27.29 -6.99
C MET A 1 12.37 -26.11 -6.08
N LYS A 2 13.45 -25.38 -6.38
CA LYS A 2 13.94 -24.26 -5.55
C LYS A 2 13.06 -23.03 -5.80
N VAL A 3 12.38 -22.57 -4.76
CA VAL A 3 11.68 -21.28 -4.74
C VAL A 3 12.69 -20.19 -5.11
N PRO A 4 12.38 -19.24 -6.01
CA PRO A 4 13.24 -18.10 -6.22
C PRO A 4 13.45 -17.40 -4.87
N LYS A 5 14.69 -17.44 -4.36
CA LYS A 5 15.04 -16.63 -3.19
C LYS A 5 14.82 -15.20 -3.59
N THR A 6 13.84 -14.51 -3.00
CA THR A 6 13.71 -13.08 -3.22
C THR A 6 15.04 -12.44 -2.80
N THR A 7 15.62 -11.65 -3.69
CA THR A 7 16.91 -10.99 -3.45
C THR A 7 16.77 -9.83 -2.48
N ASN A 8 15.55 -9.35 -2.28
CA ASN A 8 15.18 -8.16 -1.52
C ASN A 8 14.15 -8.47 -0.43
N ALA A 9 14.02 -7.54 0.51
CA ALA A 9 12.96 -7.50 1.51
C ALA A 9 12.01 -6.32 1.22
N VAL A 10 10.81 -6.38 1.77
CA VAL A 10 9.82 -5.29 1.78
C VAL A 10 9.73 -4.75 3.20
N VAL A 11 9.84 -3.44 3.33
CA VAL A 11 9.42 -2.70 4.52
C VAL A 11 8.11 -2.01 4.17
N SER A 12 7.10 -2.16 5.00
CA SER A 12 5.84 -1.47 4.79
C SER A 12 5.35 -0.82 6.06
N ILE A 13 4.79 0.38 5.93
CA ILE A 13 4.27 1.18 7.02
C ILE A 13 2.82 1.54 6.68
N GLU A 14 1.90 1.25 7.59
CA GLU A 14 0.47 1.51 7.43
C GLU A 14 -0.02 2.51 8.48
N VAL A 15 -0.63 3.59 8.00
CA VAL A 15 -1.27 4.62 8.83
C VAL A 15 -2.77 4.34 8.86
N PRO A 16 -3.39 4.13 10.03
CA PRO A 16 -4.82 3.80 10.13
C PRO A 16 -5.70 5.06 10.04
N ILE A 17 -5.82 5.59 8.83
CA ILE A 17 -6.56 6.81 8.50
C ILE A 17 -7.46 6.60 7.27
N GLN A 18 -8.62 7.25 7.25
CA GLN A 18 -9.52 7.16 6.11
C GLN A 18 -8.92 7.86 4.89
N THR A 19 -8.77 7.13 3.79
CA THR A 19 -8.22 7.66 2.54
C THR A 19 -8.92 7.10 1.32
N ASN A 20 -8.66 7.69 0.15
CA ASN A 20 -9.34 7.37 -1.09
C ASN A 20 -8.39 7.10 -2.26
N GLN A 21 -8.42 5.87 -2.77
CA GLN A 21 -7.57 5.43 -3.88
C GLN A 21 -7.86 6.12 -5.21
N TRP A 22 -9.06 6.67 -5.40
CA TRP A 22 -9.41 7.38 -6.63
C TRP A 22 -8.70 8.71 -6.75
N ILE A 23 -8.37 9.34 -5.63
CA ILE A 23 -7.58 10.58 -5.56
C ILE A 23 -6.14 10.31 -5.99
N ILE A 24 -5.53 9.26 -5.43
CA ILE A 24 -4.19 8.80 -5.84
C ILE A 24 -4.17 8.40 -7.32
N HIS A 25 -5.24 7.77 -7.82
CA HIS A 25 -5.36 7.43 -9.23
C HIS A 25 -5.40 8.69 -10.11
N GLY A 26 -6.24 9.67 -9.75
CA GLY A 26 -6.34 10.95 -10.46
C GLY A 26 -5.00 11.66 -10.54
N LEU A 27 -4.29 11.76 -9.42
CA LEU A 27 -2.94 12.34 -9.35
C LEU A 27 -1.95 11.62 -10.28
N HIS A 28 -1.89 10.28 -10.24
CA HIS A 28 -0.99 9.50 -11.10
C HIS A 28 -1.33 9.58 -12.60
N LYS A 29 -2.59 9.84 -12.94
CA LYS A 29 -3.05 9.92 -14.34
C LYS A 29 -3.16 11.33 -14.88
N GLY A 30 -3.07 12.34 -14.02
CA GLY A 30 -3.33 13.73 -14.41
C GLY A 30 -4.78 13.93 -14.83
N VAL A 31 -5.72 13.27 -14.16
CA VAL A 31 -7.17 13.37 -14.43
C VAL A 31 -7.92 13.63 -13.13
N ALA A 32 -9.13 14.19 -13.24
CA ALA A 32 -10.01 14.39 -12.09
C ALA A 32 -10.33 13.05 -11.39
N PRO A 33 -10.26 12.99 -10.06
CA PRO A 33 -10.74 11.87 -9.27
C PRO A 33 -12.22 11.59 -9.53
N MET A 34 -12.56 10.30 -9.62
CA MET A 34 -13.96 9.85 -9.67
C MET A 34 -14.68 10.02 -8.32
N ASP A 35 -13.92 10.22 -7.25
CA ASP A 35 -14.43 10.43 -5.89
C ASP A 35 -13.43 11.26 -5.09
N TYR A 36 -13.94 12.26 -4.38
CA TYR A 36 -13.19 13.21 -3.55
C TYR A 36 -13.41 12.99 -2.05
N ALA A 37 -14.07 11.92 -1.63
CA ALA A 37 -14.17 11.57 -0.22
C ALA A 37 -12.77 11.48 0.42
N HIS A 38 -12.61 12.06 1.62
CA HIS A 38 -11.33 12.10 2.37
C HIS A 38 -10.18 12.74 1.58
N LEU A 39 -10.47 13.80 0.83
CA LEU A 39 -9.49 14.48 -0.02
C LEU A 39 -8.26 14.93 0.76
N ASP A 40 -8.44 15.77 1.78
CA ASP A 40 -7.32 16.42 2.46
C ASP A 40 -6.48 15.39 3.24
N GLU A 41 -7.11 14.40 3.89
CA GLU A 41 -6.41 13.28 4.55
C GLU A 41 -5.57 12.48 3.54
N THR A 42 -6.14 12.16 2.38
CA THR A 42 -5.44 11.44 1.31
C THR A 42 -4.28 12.24 0.75
N LEU A 43 -4.46 13.56 0.53
CA LEU A 43 -3.40 14.43 0.01
C LEU A 43 -2.27 14.62 1.01
N VAL A 44 -2.56 14.74 2.30
CA VAL A 44 -1.54 14.81 3.36
C VAL A 44 -0.75 13.50 3.41
N CYS A 45 -1.41 12.34 3.43
CA CYS A 45 -0.74 11.04 3.38
C CYS A 45 0.11 10.86 2.11
N TYR A 46 -0.40 11.27 0.95
CA TYR A 46 0.35 11.21 -0.29
C TYR A 46 1.55 12.16 -0.30
N SER A 47 1.44 13.32 0.35
CA SER A 47 2.57 14.24 0.55
C SER A 47 3.66 13.63 1.43
N MET A 48 3.29 12.89 2.49
CA MET A 48 4.24 12.10 3.29
C MET A 48 4.94 11.03 2.46
N PHE A 49 4.19 10.35 1.58
CA PHE A 49 4.77 9.39 0.64
C PHE A 49 5.79 10.03 -0.30
N LEU A 50 5.46 11.17 -0.92
CA LEU A 50 6.39 11.85 -1.83
C LEU A 50 7.66 12.30 -1.09
N SER A 51 7.52 12.85 0.11
CA SER A 51 8.67 13.16 0.98
C SER A 51 9.52 11.91 1.29
N ALA A 52 8.88 10.77 1.60
CA ALA A 52 9.59 9.52 1.85
C ALA A 52 10.29 8.99 0.59
N GLN A 53 9.63 9.09 -0.57
CA GLN A 53 10.17 8.70 -1.86
C GLN A 53 11.41 9.52 -2.21
N ASP A 54 11.36 10.85 -2.06
CA ASP A 54 12.51 11.73 -2.33
C ASP A 54 13.71 11.38 -1.45
N ASN A 55 13.47 11.07 -0.17
CA ASN A 55 14.53 10.70 0.78
C ASN A 55 15.08 9.27 0.60
N LEU A 56 14.33 8.37 -0.05
CA LEU A 56 14.71 6.98 -0.29
C LEU A 56 15.31 6.74 -1.67
N GLU A 57 14.73 7.35 -2.70
CA GLU A 57 15.03 7.09 -4.11
C GLU A 57 14.93 8.32 -5.02
N GLY A 58 14.92 9.54 -4.48
CA GLY A 58 14.78 10.78 -5.27
C GLY A 58 15.84 10.98 -6.36
N ASN A 59 16.99 10.30 -6.25
CA ASN A 59 17.96 10.17 -7.34
C ASN A 59 18.75 8.84 -7.24
N PRO A 60 19.48 8.43 -8.30
CA PRO A 60 20.22 7.17 -8.32
C PRO A 60 21.27 7.01 -7.20
N ILE A 61 21.88 8.12 -6.77
CA ILE A 61 22.90 8.11 -5.69
C ILE A 61 22.23 7.81 -4.35
N ILE A 62 21.10 8.47 -4.06
CA ILE A 62 20.29 8.23 -2.84
C ILE A 62 19.77 6.79 -2.84
N ALA A 63 19.20 6.31 -3.95
CA ALA A 63 18.68 4.96 -4.09
C ALA A 63 19.78 3.90 -3.81
N SER A 64 20.97 4.07 -4.41
CA SER A 64 22.14 3.21 -4.17
C SER A 64 22.58 3.23 -2.71
N LYS A 65 22.71 4.43 -2.10
CA LYS A 65 23.12 4.60 -0.69
C LYS A 65 22.11 3.96 0.27
N ASN A 66 20.82 4.02 -0.05
CA ASN A 66 19.76 3.44 0.76
C ASN A 66 19.49 1.98 0.44
N LYS A 67 20.06 1.46 -0.67
CA LYS A 67 19.85 0.10 -1.17
C LYS A 67 18.37 -0.19 -1.40
N VAL A 68 17.67 0.81 -1.94
CA VAL A 68 16.25 0.78 -2.28
C VAL A 68 16.12 0.57 -3.78
N SER A 69 15.16 -0.27 -4.16
CA SER A 69 14.86 -0.58 -5.57
C SER A 69 13.49 -0.06 -6.02
N SER A 70 12.58 0.21 -5.08
CA SER A 70 11.32 0.89 -5.37
C SER A 70 10.64 1.36 -4.09
N VAL A 71 9.95 2.50 -4.15
CA VAL A 71 8.96 2.94 -3.16
C VAL A 71 7.58 3.02 -3.82
N CYS A 72 6.54 2.60 -3.11
CA CYS A 72 5.16 2.59 -3.59
C CYS A 72 4.23 3.03 -2.46
N CYS A 73 3.03 3.48 -2.82
CA CYS A 73 1.95 3.73 -1.87
C CYS A 73 0.59 3.27 -2.39
N ARG A 74 -0.36 3.14 -1.46
CA ARG A 74 -1.77 2.88 -1.74
C ARG A 74 -2.64 3.51 -0.66
N ALA A 75 -3.79 4.03 -1.08
CA ALA A 75 -4.87 4.39 -0.19
C ALA A 75 -5.87 3.22 -0.12
N PHE A 76 -6.31 2.92 1.10
CA PHE A 76 -7.40 2.02 1.42
C PHE A 76 -8.45 2.80 2.22
N PRO A 77 -9.72 2.36 2.27
CA PRO A 77 -10.78 3.11 2.94
C PRO A 77 -10.49 3.50 4.39
N ASN A 78 -9.71 2.70 5.10
CA ASN A 78 -9.38 2.91 6.52
C ASN A 78 -7.86 2.95 6.79
N SER A 79 -7.03 2.97 5.74
CA SER A 79 -5.60 3.08 5.94
C SER A 79 -4.84 3.62 4.74
N PHE A 80 -3.65 4.15 4.98
CA PHE A 80 -2.70 4.54 3.95
C PHE A 80 -1.42 3.75 4.10
N LEU A 81 -1.00 3.09 3.02
CA LEU A 81 0.13 2.18 3.01
C LEU A 81 1.28 2.77 2.21
N ILE A 82 2.47 2.77 2.79
CA ILE A 82 3.74 3.01 2.08
C ILE A 82 4.56 1.73 2.16
N SER A 83 5.11 1.30 1.04
CA SER A 83 6.00 0.13 0.98
C SER A 83 7.27 0.47 0.21
N THR A 84 8.40 -0.02 0.70
CA THR A 84 9.71 0.12 0.06
C THR A 84 10.38 -1.23 -0.05
N VAL A 85 11.00 -1.49 -1.20
CA VAL A 85 11.75 -2.72 -1.49
C VAL A 85 13.22 -2.41 -1.34
N CYS A 86 13.89 -3.06 -0.40
CA CYS A 86 15.29 -2.82 -0.09
C CYS A 86 16.13 -4.11 -0.02
N GLN A 87 17.44 -3.96 0.16
CA GLN A 87 18.33 -5.11 0.40
C GLN A 87 17.80 -5.96 1.57
N LYS A 88 17.88 -7.29 1.44
CA LYS A 88 17.42 -8.29 2.42
C LYS A 88 18.27 -8.39 3.70
N THR A 89 18.52 -7.27 4.38
CA THR A 89 19.19 -7.24 5.68
C THR A 89 18.36 -6.45 6.67
N LEU A 90 18.34 -6.88 7.93
CA LEU A 90 17.65 -6.16 9.00
C LEU A 90 18.13 -4.71 9.12
N THR A 91 19.42 -4.45 8.94
CA THR A 91 19.99 -3.09 8.95
C THR A 91 19.39 -2.23 7.84
N SER A 92 19.24 -2.77 6.63
CA SER A 92 18.62 -2.06 5.50
C SER A 92 17.14 -1.80 5.76
N CYS A 93 16.41 -2.81 6.27
CA CYS A 93 15.00 -2.68 6.63
C CYS A 93 14.78 -1.59 7.69
N ARG A 94 15.55 -1.63 8.79
CA ARG A 94 15.52 -0.61 9.84
C ARG A 94 15.81 0.79 9.30
N LYS A 95 16.85 0.93 8.46
CA LYS A 95 17.22 2.20 7.83
C LYS A 95 16.07 2.75 6.99
N CYS A 96 15.47 1.91 6.14
CA CYS A 96 14.35 2.32 5.28
C CYS A 96 13.12 2.73 6.10
N ALA A 97 12.72 1.92 7.08
CA ALA A 97 11.62 2.26 8.00
C ALA A 97 11.87 3.60 8.71
N SER A 98 13.09 3.79 9.22
CA SER A 98 13.48 5.02 9.90
C SER A 98 13.39 6.26 9.00
N ILE A 99 13.75 6.12 7.73
CA ILE A 99 13.65 7.22 6.75
C ILE A 99 12.19 7.54 6.49
N VAL A 100 11.36 6.54 6.18
CA VAL A 100 9.92 6.74 5.91
C VAL A 100 9.23 7.43 7.09
N LEU A 101 9.43 6.94 8.32
CA LEU A 101 8.82 7.53 9.51
C LEU A 101 9.29 8.96 9.78
N LYS A 102 10.56 9.26 9.51
CA LYS A 102 11.07 10.64 9.61
C LYS A 102 10.48 11.56 8.55
N SER A 103 10.14 11.04 7.38
CA SER A 103 9.52 11.79 6.28
C SER A 103 8.01 12.01 6.49
N MET A 104 7.37 11.24 7.37
CA MET A 104 5.99 11.41 7.82
C MET A 104 5.83 12.56 8.84
N LYS A 105 6.49 13.70 8.61
CA LYS A 105 6.34 14.91 9.42
C LYS A 105 5.30 15.83 8.78
N PRO A 106 4.09 15.92 9.34
CA PRO A 106 3.03 16.72 8.73
C PRO A 106 3.40 18.21 8.59
N SER A 107 4.11 18.78 9.57
CA SER A 107 4.44 20.21 9.61
C SER A 107 5.24 20.72 8.39
N SER A 108 6.02 19.87 7.72
CA SER A 108 6.88 20.26 6.61
C SER A 108 6.31 19.97 5.21
N ILE A 109 5.11 19.39 5.11
CA ILE A 109 4.58 18.88 3.83
C ILE A 109 3.49 19.75 3.20
N PHE A 110 3.21 20.95 3.75
CA PHE A 110 2.19 21.83 3.19
C PHE A 110 2.50 22.27 1.74
N SER A 111 3.77 22.49 1.41
CA SER A 111 4.17 22.87 0.04
C SER A 111 3.81 21.76 -0.95
N ILE A 112 4.09 20.50 -0.61
CA ILE A 112 3.73 19.33 -1.41
C ILE A 112 2.21 19.20 -1.50
N TYR A 113 1.50 19.31 -0.38
CA TYR A 113 0.04 19.29 -0.33
C TYR A 113 -0.58 20.36 -1.25
N SER A 114 -0.06 21.59 -1.21
CA SER A 114 -0.57 22.69 -2.04
C SER A 114 -0.39 22.43 -3.53
N GLU A 115 0.74 21.85 -3.93
CA GLU A 115 0.97 21.47 -5.33
C GLU A 115 0.05 20.32 -5.77
N LEU A 116 -0.24 19.37 -4.88
CA LEU A 116 -1.19 18.30 -5.17
C LEU A 116 -2.63 18.82 -5.30
N CYS A 117 -3.04 19.75 -4.44
CA CYS A 117 -4.32 20.45 -4.58
C CYS A 117 -4.44 21.11 -5.96
N LYS A 118 -3.41 21.86 -6.37
CA LYS A 118 -3.36 22.50 -7.69
C LYS A 118 -3.48 21.50 -8.85
N ARG A 119 -2.82 20.33 -8.75
CA ARG A 119 -2.92 19.26 -9.76
C ARG A 119 -4.32 18.64 -9.88
N LEU A 120 -5.15 18.79 -8.85
CA LEU A 120 -6.53 18.33 -8.83
C LEU A 120 -7.54 19.47 -9.08
N ASP A 121 -7.05 20.65 -9.44
CA ASP A 121 -7.86 21.87 -9.59
C ASP A 121 -8.66 22.22 -8.31
N VAL A 122 -8.06 21.93 -7.15
CA VAL A 122 -8.60 22.27 -5.83
C VAL A 122 -7.76 23.38 -5.22
N LYS A 123 -8.42 24.40 -4.66
CA LYS A 123 -7.72 25.44 -3.91
C LYS A 123 -7.13 24.86 -2.62
N ALA A 124 -5.82 25.00 -2.46
CA ALA A 124 -5.10 24.68 -1.23
C ALA A 124 -5.53 25.63 -0.10
N ASP A 125 -5.75 25.07 1.09
CA ASP A 125 -6.16 25.83 2.27
C ASP A 125 -5.47 25.28 3.52
N ARG A 126 -5.05 26.18 4.41
CA ARG A 126 -4.34 25.82 5.64
C ARG A 126 -5.26 25.18 6.67
N ASP A 127 -6.53 25.55 6.75
CA ASP A 127 -7.46 25.01 7.74
C ASP A 127 -7.85 23.56 7.40
N TYR A 128 -8.06 23.25 6.12
CA TYR A 128 -8.31 21.88 5.65
C TYR A 128 -7.08 20.99 5.84
N PHE A 129 -5.90 21.52 5.56
CA PHE A 129 -4.64 20.84 5.82
C PHE A 129 -4.45 20.55 7.32
N ASN A 130 -4.61 21.56 8.19
CA ASN A 130 -4.43 21.41 9.64
C ASN A 130 -5.41 20.39 10.22
N PHE A 131 -6.67 20.38 9.74
CA PHE A 131 -7.64 19.34 10.11
C PHE A 131 -7.13 17.93 9.77
N ALA A 132 -6.73 17.70 8.52
CA ALA A 132 -6.23 16.40 8.08
C ALA A 132 -4.97 15.96 8.83
N VAL A 133 -4.04 16.89 9.09
CA VAL A 133 -2.85 16.63 9.90
C VAL A 133 -3.22 16.23 11.32
N ASN A 134 -4.16 16.94 11.96
CA ASN A 134 -4.60 16.62 13.32
C ASN A 134 -5.25 15.23 13.40
N GLU A 135 -6.06 14.85 12.40
CA GLU A 135 -6.62 13.51 12.31
C GLU A 135 -5.53 12.44 12.14
N ILE A 136 -4.54 12.68 11.29
CA ILE A 136 -3.42 11.76 11.10
C ILE A 136 -2.58 11.65 12.38
N ASN A 137 -2.24 12.75 13.03
CA ASN A 137 -1.48 12.77 14.28
C ASN A 137 -2.13 11.93 15.39
N LYS A 138 -3.46 11.98 15.52
CA LYS A 138 -4.21 11.13 16.47
C LYS A 138 -4.05 9.63 16.19
N LYS A 139 -3.75 9.25 14.95
CA LYS A 139 -3.62 7.86 14.48
C LYS A 139 -2.18 7.41 14.31
N LEU A 140 -1.21 8.33 14.26
CA LEU A 140 0.20 8.02 14.10
C LEU A 140 0.77 7.20 15.28
N SER A 141 0.19 7.30 16.48
CA SER A 141 0.59 6.52 17.66
C SER A 141 0.39 5.01 17.50
N SER A 142 -0.41 4.56 16.52
CA SER A 142 -0.74 3.16 16.27
C SER A 142 -0.32 2.69 14.87
N VAL A 143 0.79 3.24 14.34
CA VAL A 143 1.29 2.88 13.02
C VAL A 143 1.86 1.46 13.02
N ASP A 144 1.42 0.65 12.07
CA ASP A 144 1.95 -0.70 11.88
C ASP A 144 3.20 -0.65 10.98
N VAL A 145 4.29 -1.30 11.41
CA VAL A 145 5.50 -1.49 10.61
C VAL A 145 5.71 -2.97 10.36
N LEU A 146 5.67 -3.37 9.09
CA LEU A 146 5.81 -4.75 8.65
C LEU A 146 7.10 -4.95 7.85
N PHE A 147 7.85 -5.98 8.23
CA PHE A 147 9.00 -6.46 7.47
C PHE A 147 8.67 -7.81 6.84
N LEU A 148 8.85 -7.94 5.53
CA LEU A 148 8.63 -9.18 4.80
C LEU A 148 9.84 -9.53 3.93
N GLY A 149 10.47 -10.66 4.22
CA GLY A 149 11.60 -11.17 3.44
C GLY A 149 12.34 -12.28 4.16
N GLN A 150 13.10 -13.07 3.42
CA GLN A 150 13.93 -14.13 4.00
C GLN A 150 15.19 -13.53 4.64
N MET A 151 15.09 -13.17 5.93
CA MET A 151 16.16 -12.56 6.71
C MET A 151 16.49 -13.43 7.92
N SER A 152 17.78 -13.48 8.29
CA SER A 152 18.17 -14.03 9.58
C SER A 152 17.89 -12.97 10.65
N ALA A 153 16.90 -13.24 11.49
CA ALA A 153 16.46 -12.35 12.55
C ALA A 153 16.22 -13.16 13.81
N THR A 154 16.81 -12.74 14.92
CA THR A 154 16.45 -13.22 16.26
C THR A 154 15.42 -12.26 16.86
N GLN A 155 14.68 -12.72 17.87
CA GLN A 155 13.67 -11.88 18.51
C GLN A 155 14.31 -10.63 19.15
N GLU A 156 15.52 -10.75 19.72
CA GLU A 156 16.24 -9.62 20.31
C GLU A 156 16.52 -8.53 19.26
N LYS A 157 17.03 -8.92 18.08
CA LYS A 157 17.31 -7.97 16.99
C LYS A 157 16.05 -7.28 16.46
N VAL A 158 14.92 -7.99 16.47
CA VAL A 158 13.64 -7.40 16.07
C VAL A 158 13.18 -6.37 17.10
N ASN A 159 13.34 -6.67 18.39
CA ASN A 159 13.00 -5.74 19.48
C ASN A 159 13.88 -4.48 19.43
N GLU A 160 15.20 -4.62 19.25
CA GLU A 160 16.13 -3.49 19.07
C GLU A 160 15.72 -2.58 17.89
N ILE A 161 15.28 -3.19 16.78
CA ILE A 161 14.80 -2.45 15.62
C ILE A 161 13.52 -1.68 15.95
N ALA A 162 12.58 -2.31 16.65
CA ALA A 162 11.33 -1.69 17.06
C ALA A 162 11.59 -0.47 17.96
N GLU A 163 12.49 -0.56 18.94
CA GLU A 163 12.88 0.56 19.81
C GLU A 163 13.45 1.74 19.01
N VAL A 164 14.38 1.45 18.08
CA VAL A 164 14.99 2.49 17.25
C VAL A 164 13.97 3.20 16.38
N ILE A 165 13.02 2.46 15.82
CA ILE A 165 11.97 2.93 14.91
C ILE A 165 10.91 3.73 15.66
N ASN A 166 10.53 3.30 16.86
CA ASN A 166 9.53 3.97 17.70
C ASN A 166 9.94 5.44 17.97
N GLY A 167 11.23 5.68 18.22
CA GLY A 167 11.77 7.03 18.40
C GLY A 167 11.95 7.85 17.11
N LYS A 168 11.56 7.35 15.93
CA LYS A 168 11.68 8.09 14.64
C LYS A 168 10.40 8.75 14.19
N LEU A 169 9.26 8.31 14.69
CA LEU A 169 7.99 8.94 14.40
C LEU A 169 7.94 10.29 15.11
N VAL A 170 7.74 11.37 14.34
CA VAL A 170 7.66 12.72 14.88
C VAL A 170 6.23 13.22 14.75
N ILE A 171 5.49 13.15 15.85
CA ILE A 171 4.19 13.80 15.98
C ILE A 171 4.46 15.29 16.14
N THR A 172 4.02 16.09 15.17
CA THR A 172 4.14 17.56 15.27
C THR A 172 2.77 18.14 15.53
N GLN A 173 2.64 18.90 16.63
CA GLN A 173 1.46 19.74 16.82
C GLN A 173 1.44 20.80 15.71
N VAL A 174 0.37 20.82 14.95
CA VAL A 174 0.00 21.97 14.11
C VAL A 174 -1.06 22.77 14.86
N SER A 175 -1.50 23.88 14.28
CA SER A 175 -2.63 24.66 14.83
C SER A 175 -3.78 23.74 15.26
N ASP A 176 -4.28 23.93 16.48
CA ASP A 176 -5.48 23.25 16.98
C ASP A 176 -6.74 23.65 16.18
N LYS A 177 -6.65 24.73 15.41
CA LYS A 177 -7.68 25.20 14.49
C LYS A 177 -7.52 24.53 13.13
N GLY A 178 -8.58 23.90 12.67
CA GLY A 178 -8.75 23.37 11.32
C GLY A 178 -10.22 23.10 11.06
N LYS A 179 -10.64 23.15 9.79
CA LYS A 179 -12.01 22.85 9.36
C LYS A 179 -11.97 21.60 8.49
N LYS A 180 -13.00 20.76 8.54
CA LYS A 180 -13.18 19.68 7.56
C LYS A 180 -13.73 20.26 6.26
N ARG A 181 -13.17 19.86 5.12
CA ARG A 181 -13.69 20.29 3.81
C ARG A 181 -15.08 19.72 3.56
N GLU A 182 -15.93 20.54 2.94
CA GLU A 182 -17.22 20.09 2.46
C GLU A 182 -17.04 19.11 1.28
N PRO A 183 -17.90 18.10 1.15
CA PRO A 183 -17.77 17.12 0.07
C PRO A 183 -17.79 17.77 -1.31
N ILE A 184 -16.73 17.54 -2.09
CA ILE A 184 -16.68 17.91 -3.51
C ILE A 184 -17.42 16.83 -4.30
N LYS A 185 -18.42 17.23 -5.10
CA LYS A 185 -19.12 16.30 -6.00
C LYS A 185 -18.26 16.01 -7.22
N SER A 186 -18.22 14.75 -7.64
CA SER A 186 -17.66 14.37 -8.93
C SER A 186 -18.79 14.22 -9.95
N ASP A 187 -18.57 14.73 -11.16
CA ASP A 187 -19.51 14.60 -12.27
C ASP A 187 -19.50 13.20 -12.89
N VAL A 188 -18.47 12.39 -12.59
CA VAL A 188 -18.28 11.05 -13.14
C VAL A 188 -18.45 10.02 -12.03
N LYS A 189 -19.45 9.15 -12.14
CA LYS A 189 -19.57 8.01 -11.23
C LYS A 189 -18.70 6.85 -11.71
N ILE A 190 -18.08 6.16 -10.76
CA ILE A 190 -17.23 4.98 -11.04
C ILE A 190 -18.00 3.93 -11.87
N SER A 191 -19.28 3.71 -11.56
CA SER A 191 -20.18 2.76 -12.24
C SER A 191 -20.40 3.06 -13.73
N ASP A 192 -20.17 4.30 -14.13
CA ASP A 192 -20.44 4.75 -15.50
C ASP A 192 -19.29 4.33 -16.43
N VAL A 193 -18.07 4.27 -15.89
CA VAL A 193 -16.83 4.04 -16.65
C VAL A 193 -16.26 2.64 -16.41
N LEU A 194 -16.41 2.11 -15.19
CA LEU A 194 -15.77 0.87 -14.76
C LEU A 194 -16.81 -0.17 -14.36
N THR A 195 -16.49 -1.43 -14.67
CA THR A 195 -17.14 -2.58 -14.04
C THR A 195 -16.35 -2.97 -12.80
N GLU A 196 -17.07 -3.29 -11.74
CA GLU A 196 -16.50 -3.84 -10.51
C GLU A 196 -16.91 -5.31 -10.33
N ILE A 197 -15.98 -6.10 -9.78
CA ILE A 197 -16.24 -7.44 -9.28
C ILE A 197 -15.81 -7.45 -7.81
N ASP A 198 -16.76 -7.76 -6.93
CA ASP A 198 -16.49 -7.96 -5.50
C ASP A 198 -15.82 -9.31 -5.27
N THR A 199 -14.66 -9.31 -4.61
CA THR A 199 -13.97 -10.53 -4.18
C THR A 199 -13.27 -10.29 -2.83
N SER A 200 -12.55 -11.28 -2.29
CA SER A 200 -11.59 -11.00 -1.22
C SER A 200 -10.34 -10.30 -1.78
N PRO A 201 -9.58 -9.48 -1.03
CA PRO A 201 -8.47 -8.72 -1.61
C PRO A 201 -7.34 -9.58 -2.17
N MET A 202 -7.06 -10.74 -1.55
CA MET A 202 -6.09 -11.70 -2.09
C MET A 202 -6.58 -12.32 -3.40
N MET A 203 -7.88 -12.63 -3.47
CA MET A 203 -8.50 -13.15 -4.69
C MET A 203 -8.52 -12.11 -5.80
N SER A 204 -8.79 -10.83 -5.49
CA SER A 204 -8.70 -9.74 -6.47
C SER A 204 -7.29 -9.65 -7.05
N PHE A 205 -6.26 -9.78 -6.20
CA PHE A 205 -4.87 -9.74 -6.64
C PHE A 205 -4.54 -10.92 -7.57
N LEU A 206 -4.91 -12.14 -7.17
CA LEU A 206 -4.72 -13.34 -8.00
C LEU A 206 -5.46 -13.23 -9.33
N LEU A 207 -6.72 -12.83 -9.30
CA LEU A 207 -7.55 -12.64 -10.48
C LEU A 207 -6.97 -11.56 -11.40
N LYS A 208 -6.46 -10.46 -10.85
CA LYS A 208 -5.73 -9.44 -11.63
C LYS A 208 -4.53 -10.06 -12.35
N GLN A 209 -3.68 -10.84 -11.66
CA GLN A 209 -2.52 -11.47 -12.29
C GLN A 209 -2.94 -12.45 -13.39
N PHE A 210 -3.97 -13.26 -13.12
CA PHE A 210 -4.51 -14.21 -14.09
C PHE A 210 -5.04 -13.49 -15.33
N ILE A 211 -5.86 -12.45 -15.17
CA ILE A 211 -6.41 -11.65 -16.26
C ILE A 211 -5.29 -11.03 -17.09
N ILE A 212 -4.30 -10.37 -16.46
CA ILE A 212 -3.17 -9.75 -17.17
C ILE A 212 -2.37 -10.79 -17.96
N SER A 213 -2.21 -12.01 -17.43
CA SER A 213 -1.49 -13.09 -18.11
C SER A 213 -2.22 -13.60 -19.36
N LYS A 214 -3.57 -13.53 -19.38
CA LYS A 214 -4.41 -14.00 -20.48
C LYS A 214 -4.75 -12.90 -21.48
N LEU A 215 -4.91 -11.67 -21.00
CA LEU A 215 -5.30 -10.49 -21.75
C LEU A 215 -4.18 -9.45 -21.66
N LYS A 216 -3.12 -9.66 -22.48
CA LYS A 216 -1.97 -8.75 -22.52
C LYS A 216 -2.41 -7.31 -22.79
N GLY A 217 -1.84 -6.36 -22.06
CA GLY A 217 -2.16 -4.93 -22.16
C GLY A 217 -3.44 -4.50 -21.43
N MET A 218 -4.16 -5.42 -20.80
CA MET A 218 -5.36 -5.06 -20.04
C MET A 218 -5.01 -4.29 -18.76
N LYS A 219 -5.66 -3.14 -18.57
CA LYS A 219 -5.56 -2.34 -17.34
C LYS A 219 -6.60 -2.85 -16.35
N VAL A 220 -6.11 -3.48 -15.28
CA VAL A 220 -6.94 -3.97 -14.17
C VAL A 220 -6.44 -3.34 -12.88
N MET A 221 -7.36 -2.79 -12.11
CA MET A 221 -7.10 -2.18 -10.81
C MET A 221 -7.74 -3.00 -9.70
N VAL A 222 -7.06 -3.09 -8.56
CA VAL A 222 -7.54 -3.81 -7.37
C VAL A 222 -7.52 -2.84 -6.22
N THR A 223 -8.66 -2.57 -5.60
CA THR A 223 -8.73 -1.77 -4.38
C THR A 223 -9.88 -2.26 -3.52
N ASN A 224 -9.67 -2.32 -2.20
CA ASN A 224 -10.69 -2.71 -1.23
C ASN A 224 -11.43 -4.04 -1.55
N GLY A 225 -10.70 -5.09 -1.93
CA GLY A 225 -11.34 -6.36 -2.32
C GLY A 225 -12.10 -6.33 -3.65
N LYS A 226 -12.13 -5.19 -4.33
CA LYS A 226 -12.82 -5.02 -5.60
C LYS A 226 -11.81 -4.99 -6.75
N LEU A 227 -12.18 -5.62 -7.84
CA LEU A 227 -11.43 -5.62 -9.09
C LEU A 227 -12.17 -4.74 -10.11
N TYR A 228 -11.47 -3.73 -10.63
CA TYR A 228 -12.01 -2.72 -11.54
C TYR A 228 -11.36 -2.82 -12.92
N PHE A 229 -12.18 -2.73 -13.96
CA PHE A 229 -11.76 -2.71 -15.36
C PHE A 229 -12.78 -1.99 -16.24
N GLN A 230 -12.39 -1.68 -17.48
CA GLN A 230 -13.25 -0.98 -18.44
C GLN A 230 -14.49 -1.81 -18.80
N LYS A 231 -15.67 -1.17 -18.79
CA LYS A 231 -16.98 -1.80 -19.02
C LYS A 231 -17.07 -2.61 -20.32
N GLU A 232 -16.45 -2.13 -21.38
CA GLU A 232 -16.37 -2.79 -22.70
C GLU A 232 -15.71 -4.17 -22.65
N ARG A 233 -14.93 -4.47 -21.60
CA ARG A 233 -14.21 -5.74 -21.43
C ARG A 233 -14.99 -6.76 -20.59
N ASN A 234 -16.18 -6.42 -20.10
CA ASN A 234 -16.94 -7.25 -19.15
C ASN A 234 -17.14 -8.69 -19.61
N LYS A 235 -17.61 -8.92 -20.84
CA LYS A 235 -17.81 -10.29 -21.37
C LYS A 235 -16.53 -11.13 -21.32
N LYS A 236 -15.38 -10.53 -21.66
CA LYS A 236 -14.07 -11.23 -21.65
C LYS A 236 -13.61 -11.52 -20.23
N VAL A 237 -13.73 -10.55 -19.32
CA VAL A 237 -13.32 -10.72 -17.92
C VAL A 237 -14.21 -11.72 -17.19
N ALA A 238 -15.53 -11.62 -17.32
CA ALA A 238 -16.47 -12.56 -16.71
C ALA A 238 -16.22 -14.01 -17.15
N SER A 239 -15.81 -14.23 -18.41
CA SER A 239 -15.44 -15.57 -18.88
C SER A 239 -14.19 -16.15 -18.20
N LEU A 240 -13.27 -15.30 -17.76
CA LEU A 240 -12.02 -15.66 -17.08
C LEU A 240 -12.15 -15.71 -15.56
N ALA A 241 -13.07 -14.93 -14.98
CA ALA A 241 -13.32 -14.86 -13.54
C ALA A 241 -14.12 -16.05 -12.99
N LYS A 242 -14.25 -17.15 -13.74
CA LYS A 242 -14.91 -18.38 -13.29
C LYS A 242 -14.04 -19.07 -12.23
N ASP A 243 -14.64 -19.43 -11.09
CA ASP A 243 -13.94 -20.02 -9.94
C ASP A 243 -13.05 -21.20 -10.32
N ALA A 244 -13.54 -22.12 -11.16
CA ALA A 244 -12.78 -23.29 -11.62
C ALA A 244 -11.48 -22.93 -12.38
N LEU A 245 -11.43 -21.79 -13.08
CA LEU A 245 -10.22 -21.34 -13.77
C LEU A 245 -9.22 -20.74 -12.78
N ILE A 246 -9.72 -20.03 -11.77
CA ILE A 246 -8.89 -19.44 -10.73
C ILE A 246 -8.33 -20.55 -9.83
N GLU A 247 -9.13 -21.54 -9.48
CA GLU A 247 -8.70 -22.71 -8.73
C GLU A 247 -7.65 -23.53 -9.51
N ARG A 248 -7.83 -23.72 -10.81
CA ARG A 248 -6.79 -24.34 -11.66
C ARG A 248 -5.51 -23.49 -11.69
N PHE A 249 -5.62 -22.18 -11.69
CA PHE A 249 -4.47 -21.28 -11.65
C PHE A 249 -3.74 -21.37 -10.31
N THR A 250 -4.47 -21.33 -9.18
CA THR A 250 -3.90 -21.47 -7.83
C THR A 250 -3.32 -22.86 -7.57
N ASN A 251 -3.96 -23.92 -8.08
CA ASN A 251 -3.46 -25.29 -7.97
C ASN A 251 -2.17 -25.50 -8.80
N LYS A 252 -2.05 -24.83 -9.97
CA LYS A 252 -0.79 -24.80 -10.74
C LYS A 252 0.34 -24.06 -10.02
N LEU A 253 0.00 -23.16 -9.11
CA LEU A 253 0.94 -22.39 -8.29
C LEU A 253 1.35 -23.15 -7.00
N GLY A 254 1.52 -24.48 -7.05
CA GLY A 254 1.60 -25.35 -5.86
C GLY A 254 2.53 -24.95 -4.68
N LYS A 255 2.18 -25.45 -3.48
CA LYS A 255 2.89 -25.41 -2.17
C LYS A 255 3.32 -24.03 -1.63
N THR A 256 3.20 -23.88 -0.29
CA THR A 256 3.46 -22.74 0.62
C THR A 256 4.38 -21.61 0.12
N SER A 257 5.47 -21.94 -0.57
CA SER A 257 6.42 -21.00 -1.16
C SER A 257 5.84 -19.94 -2.11
N ILE A 258 4.73 -20.24 -2.80
CA ILE A 258 4.14 -19.26 -3.73
C ILE A 258 3.29 -18.24 -2.98
N MET A 259 2.68 -18.60 -1.86
CA MET A 259 1.97 -17.62 -1.03
C MET A 259 2.93 -16.56 -0.48
N ASP A 260 4.14 -16.96 -0.07
CA ASP A 260 5.16 -16.01 0.38
C ASP A 260 5.57 -15.04 -0.75
N ILE A 261 5.73 -15.56 -1.97
CA ILE A 261 6.02 -14.75 -3.18
C ILE A 261 4.85 -13.80 -3.49
N LEU A 262 3.61 -14.29 -3.39
CA LEU A 262 2.42 -13.48 -3.65
C LEU A 262 2.25 -12.38 -2.61
N LEU A 263 2.45 -12.70 -1.32
CA LEU A 263 2.46 -11.72 -0.24
C LEU A 263 3.57 -10.69 -0.43
N TYR A 264 4.77 -11.14 -0.80
CA TYR A 264 5.88 -10.26 -1.14
C TYR A 264 5.50 -9.29 -2.27
N HIS A 265 4.95 -9.80 -3.37
CA HIS A 265 4.53 -8.97 -4.49
C HIS A 265 3.38 -8.03 -4.12
N ALA A 266 2.36 -8.53 -3.43
CA ALA A 266 1.21 -7.75 -3.02
C ALA A 266 1.64 -6.61 -2.08
N LEU A 267 2.50 -6.88 -1.10
CA LEU A 267 3.01 -5.86 -0.18
C LEU A 267 3.95 -4.89 -0.90
N SER A 268 4.88 -5.38 -1.74
CA SER A 268 5.82 -4.52 -2.50
C SER A 268 5.12 -3.51 -3.42
N LYS A 269 3.89 -3.81 -3.84
CA LYS A 269 3.05 -2.97 -4.72
C LYS A 269 1.86 -2.35 -3.98
N CYS A 270 1.84 -2.44 -2.65
CA CYS A 270 0.80 -1.90 -1.78
C CYS A 270 -0.62 -2.35 -2.18
N ILE A 271 -0.81 -3.61 -2.59
CA ILE A 271 -2.09 -4.10 -3.11
C ILE A 271 -3.03 -4.56 -1.98
N ILE A 272 -2.47 -5.01 -0.85
CA ILE A 272 -3.21 -5.49 0.31
C ILE A 272 -2.76 -4.76 1.58
N PRO A 273 -3.66 -4.51 2.54
CA PRO A 273 -3.32 -3.95 3.84
C PRO A 273 -2.61 -4.97 4.74
N HIS A 274 -1.91 -4.50 5.78
CA HIS A 274 -1.19 -5.32 6.76
C HIS A 274 -2.11 -6.28 7.49
N SER A 275 -3.34 -5.88 7.82
CA SER A 275 -4.33 -6.75 8.47
C SER A 275 -4.55 -8.06 7.71
N LEU A 276 -4.62 -7.99 6.37
CA LEU A 276 -4.76 -9.18 5.53
C LEU A 276 -3.46 -9.98 5.44
N VAL A 277 -2.30 -9.33 5.44
CA VAL A 277 -1.01 -10.02 5.47
C VAL A 277 -0.85 -10.81 6.77
N LYS A 278 -1.13 -10.18 7.92
CA LYS A 278 -1.09 -10.80 9.26
C LYS A 278 -1.98 -12.04 9.31
N THR A 279 -3.26 -11.88 8.93
CA THR A 279 -4.23 -13.00 8.86
C THR A 279 -3.74 -14.14 7.95
N THR A 280 -3.20 -13.82 6.78
CA THR A 280 -2.71 -14.83 5.83
C THR A 280 -1.50 -15.58 6.38
N LEU A 281 -0.57 -14.87 7.03
CA LEU A 281 0.61 -15.47 7.65
C LEU A 281 0.26 -16.34 8.86
N GLU A 282 -0.67 -15.90 9.71
CA GLU A 282 -1.16 -16.69 10.85
C GLU A 282 -1.83 -17.99 10.38
N VAL A 283 -2.71 -17.93 9.38
CA VAL A 283 -3.30 -19.12 8.76
C VAL A 283 -2.23 -20.04 8.15
N SER A 284 -1.16 -19.47 7.57
CA SER A 284 -0.07 -20.25 7.01
C SER A 284 0.78 -20.96 8.07
N LYS A 285 1.02 -20.31 9.22
CA LYS A 285 1.70 -20.90 10.39
C LYS A 285 0.89 -22.04 10.98
N ILE A 286 -0.43 -21.82 11.16
CA ILE A 286 -1.35 -22.88 11.60
C ILE A 286 -1.27 -24.09 10.66
N LYS A 287 -1.23 -23.88 9.33
CA LYS A 287 -1.07 -24.96 8.35
C LYS A 287 0.32 -25.62 8.37
N SER A 288 1.40 -24.90 8.69
CA SER A 288 2.74 -25.49 8.84
C SER A 288 2.88 -26.30 10.12
N ASP A 289 2.23 -25.86 11.20
CA ASP A 289 2.21 -26.56 12.48
C ASP A 289 1.28 -27.79 12.41
N PHE A 290 0.16 -27.70 11.68
CA PHE A 290 -0.66 -28.87 11.33
C PHE A 290 0.10 -29.91 10.51
N LYS A 291 0.99 -29.47 9.60
CA LYS A 291 1.85 -30.39 8.83
C LYS A 291 2.98 -31.01 9.66
N LYS A 292 3.44 -30.34 10.72
CA LYS A 292 4.37 -30.95 11.70
C LYS A 292 3.69 -31.98 12.60
N HIS A 293 2.38 -31.89 12.79
CA HIS A 293 1.61 -32.85 13.59
C HIS A 293 0.95 -33.99 12.78
N LEU A 294 1.13 -34.04 11.45
CA LEU A 294 0.64 -35.11 10.58
C LEU A 294 1.78 -35.95 9.95
N SER A 295 2.94 -35.99 10.61
CA SER A 295 3.96 -37.02 10.37
C SER A 295 4.09 -37.89 11.61
N LEU A 296 3.07 -38.71 11.83
CA LEU A 296 3.16 -40.08 12.34
C LEU A 296 2.34 -40.94 11.38
#